data_AF-A0A0A8EZD0-F1
#
_entry.id   AF-A0A0A8EZD0-F1
#
_cell.length_a   1.000
_cell.length_b   1.000
_cell.length_c   1.000
_cell.angle_alpha   90.00
_cell.angle_beta   90.00
_cell.angle_gamma   90.00
#
_symmetry.space_group_name_H-M   'P 1'
#
loop_
_entity.id
_entity.type
_entity.pdbx_description
1 polymer ?
#
loop_
_entity_poly.entity_id
_entity_poly.type
_entity_poly.pdbx_seq_one_letter_code
_entity_poly.pdbx_strand_id
1 'polypeptide(L)'
;MIIRHGEKPDKHHPGIDEHGHEDHKSLTRHGWDRANALPKLFDPPAGQKLPAGIERPRTIYAATDQGPNAGAHRMRQTVTPLAHHMGLKVDTEFAESEEDALAKAALSATGPVLICWEHSRIPDIVSALGASGSGVPDEWPDRFDLVWVFTHAKGSWAFRQVDQHLLPGDA
;
A
#
# COMPACT_ATOMS: atom_id res chain seq x y z
N MET A 1 5.61 -6.22 -1.55
CA MET A 1 4.15 -6.12 -1.82
C MET A 1 3.81 -4.66 -1.93
N ILE A 2 2.91 -4.31 -2.85
CA ILE A 2 2.47 -2.93 -3.11
C ILE A 2 0.95 -2.91 -3.06
N ILE A 3 0.39 -1.93 -2.36
CA ILE A 3 -1.02 -1.55 -2.39
C ILE A 3 -1.13 -0.08 -2.81
N ARG A 4 -2.27 0.32 -3.37
CA ARG A 4 -2.61 1.75 -3.42
C ARG A 4 -3.24 2.20 -2.11
N HIS A 5 -3.35 3.52 -1.93
CA HIS A 5 -4.15 4.10 -0.86
C HIS A 5 -5.62 3.65 -0.91
N GLY A 6 -6.31 3.59 0.23
CA GLY A 6 -7.74 3.29 0.33
C GLY A 6 -8.63 4.38 -0.29
N GLU A 7 -9.94 4.19 -0.29
CA GLU A 7 -10.88 4.98 -1.08
C GLU A 7 -10.76 6.49 -0.84
N LYS A 8 -10.54 7.23 -1.94
CA LYS A 8 -10.40 8.69 -1.95
C LYS A 8 -11.75 9.40 -2.12
N PRO A 9 -11.85 10.68 -1.72
CA PRO A 9 -13.09 11.43 -1.78
C PRO A 9 -13.62 11.56 -3.19
N ASP A 10 -14.95 11.58 -3.29
CA ASP A 10 -15.70 11.89 -4.50
C ASP A 10 -16.82 12.90 -4.18
N LYS A 11 -17.74 13.11 -5.13
CA LYS A 11 -18.86 14.06 -4.97
C LYS A 11 -19.80 13.73 -3.81
N HIS A 12 -19.90 12.46 -3.42
CA HIS A 12 -20.86 11.93 -2.45
C HIS A 12 -20.19 11.45 -1.16
N HIS A 13 -18.90 11.10 -1.22
CA HIS A 13 -18.14 10.57 -0.10
C HIS A 13 -16.99 11.52 0.24
N PRO A 14 -17.12 12.40 1.25
CA PRO A 14 -16.04 13.28 1.66
C PRO A 14 -14.90 12.48 2.29
N GLY A 15 -13.69 13.06 2.24
CA GLY A 15 -12.55 12.56 3.01
C GLY A 15 -12.67 13.02 4.45
N ILE A 16 -12.13 12.23 5.36
CA ILE A 16 -12.23 12.45 6.80
C ILE A 16 -10.85 12.27 7.42
N ASP A 17 -10.37 13.24 8.18
CA ASP A 17 -9.11 13.16 8.90
C ASP A 17 -9.18 12.19 10.10
N GLU A 18 -8.06 12.03 10.80
CA GLU A 18 -7.94 11.14 11.98
C GLU A 18 -8.82 11.58 13.18
N HIS A 19 -9.36 12.80 13.15
CA HIS A 19 -10.22 13.36 14.18
C HIS A 19 -11.71 13.35 13.80
N GLY A 20 -12.05 12.88 12.60
CA GLY A 20 -13.42 12.83 12.12
C GLY A 20 -13.88 14.10 11.40
N HIS A 21 -12.98 15.05 11.09
CA HIS A 21 -13.32 16.26 10.34
C HIS A 21 -13.16 16.05 8.84
N GLU A 22 -13.95 16.76 8.03
CA GLU A 22 -13.81 16.69 6.58
C GLU A 22 -12.44 17.20 6.12
N ASP A 23 -11.74 16.39 5.34
CA ASP A 23 -10.46 16.73 4.74
C ASP A 23 -10.31 16.06 3.36
N HIS A 24 -10.19 16.88 2.32
CA HIS A 24 -10.12 16.42 0.93
C HIS A 24 -8.84 15.64 0.61
N LYS A 25 -7.81 15.66 1.47
CA LYS A 25 -6.57 14.89 1.33
C LYS A 25 -6.60 13.56 2.10
N SER A 26 -7.65 13.29 2.87
CA SER A 26 -7.78 12.10 3.70
C SER A 26 -8.68 11.02 3.08
N LEU A 27 -8.62 9.82 3.62
CA LEU A 27 -9.47 8.71 3.20
C LEU A 27 -10.95 9.03 3.43
N THR A 28 -11.82 8.46 2.59
CA THR A 28 -13.26 8.40 2.90
C THR A 28 -13.50 7.46 4.09
N ARG A 29 -14.74 7.43 4.60
CA ARG A 29 -15.12 6.43 5.60
C ARG A 29 -14.86 4.99 5.13
N HIS A 30 -15.17 4.67 3.88
CA HIS A 30 -14.92 3.35 3.31
C HIS A 30 -13.40 3.05 3.23
N GLY A 31 -12.60 4.06 2.88
CA GLY A 31 -11.13 3.97 2.91
C GLY A 31 -10.57 3.70 4.30
N TRP A 32 -11.12 4.33 5.34
CA TRP A 32 -10.79 4.02 6.73
C TRP A 32 -11.21 2.62 7.13
N ASP A 33 -12.40 2.15 6.73
CA ASP A 33 -12.84 0.78 6.99
C ASP A 33 -11.85 -0.24 6.36
N ARG A 34 -11.38 0.01 5.13
CA ARG A 34 -10.36 -0.80 4.46
C ARG A 34 -9.04 -0.79 5.23
N ALA A 35 -8.55 0.40 5.58
CA ALA A 35 -7.32 0.58 6.35
C ALA A 35 -7.34 -0.22 7.65
N ASN A 36 -8.45 -0.13 8.39
CA ASN A 36 -8.67 -0.85 9.64
C ASN A 36 -8.82 -2.38 9.45
N ALA A 37 -9.15 -2.83 8.24
CA ALA A 37 -9.28 -4.25 7.92
C ALA A 37 -7.97 -4.90 7.46
N LEU A 38 -6.96 -4.13 7.03
CA LEU A 38 -5.66 -4.66 6.57
C LEU A 38 -4.96 -5.64 7.54
N PRO A 39 -5.02 -5.49 8.89
CA PRO A 39 -4.50 -6.50 9.81
C PRO A 39 -5.03 -7.91 9.56
N LYS A 40 -6.29 -8.05 9.15
CA LYS A 40 -6.89 -9.36 8.85
C LYS A 40 -6.21 -10.07 7.67
N LEU A 41 -5.64 -9.30 6.74
CA LEU A 41 -4.94 -9.82 5.55
C LEU A 41 -3.47 -10.09 5.84
N PHE A 42 -2.78 -9.12 6.46
CA PHE A 42 -1.32 -9.15 6.58
C PHE A 42 -0.82 -9.75 7.89
N ASP A 43 -1.62 -9.75 8.96
CA ASP A 43 -1.25 -10.34 10.25
C ASP A 43 -2.45 -11.04 10.93
N PRO A 44 -3.04 -12.06 10.28
CA PRO A 44 -4.16 -12.77 10.88
C PRO A 44 -3.73 -13.51 12.16
N PRO A 45 -4.67 -13.81 13.07
CA PRO A 45 -4.40 -14.52 14.32
C PRO A 45 -3.60 -15.81 14.11
N ALA A 46 -2.77 -16.15 15.09
CA ALA A 46 -1.94 -17.36 15.05
C ALA A 46 -2.79 -18.61 14.72
N GLY A 47 -2.31 -19.40 13.76
CA GLY A 47 -3.00 -20.60 13.26
C GLY A 47 -3.83 -20.36 12.00
N GLN A 48 -4.14 -19.12 11.63
CA GLN A 48 -4.68 -18.80 10.31
C GLN A 48 -3.56 -18.66 9.29
N LYS A 49 -3.78 -19.24 8.09
CA LYS A 49 -2.83 -19.12 6.98
C LYS A 49 -3.02 -17.77 6.29
N LEU A 50 -1.92 -17.11 5.96
CA LEU A 50 -1.93 -15.99 5.02
C LEU A 50 -2.43 -16.48 3.64
N PRO A 51 -3.13 -15.63 2.88
CA PRO A 51 -3.40 -15.89 1.47
C PRO A 51 -2.11 -16.15 0.69
N ALA A 52 -2.20 -16.96 -0.36
CA ALA A 52 -1.02 -17.37 -1.13
C ALA A 52 -0.29 -16.16 -1.74
N GLY A 53 0.98 -15.99 -1.38
CA GLY A 53 1.83 -14.89 -1.83
C GLY A 53 1.83 -13.66 -0.90
N ILE A 54 0.91 -13.58 0.05
CA ILE A 54 0.97 -12.56 1.10
C ILE A 54 1.97 -13.00 2.16
N GLU A 55 2.80 -12.06 2.59
CA GLU A 55 3.78 -12.22 3.67
C GLU A 55 3.51 -11.18 4.76
N ARG A 56 3.90 -11.46 6.00
CA ARG A 56 3.86 -10.45 7.07
C ARG A 56 4.92 -9.39 6.82
N PRO A 57 4.56 -8.11 6.59
CA PRO A 57 5.55 -7.06 6.36
C PRO A 57 6.41 -6.83 7.61
N ARG A 58 7.70 -6.54 7.39
CA ARG A 58 8.65 -6.06 8.41
C ARG A 58 9.00 -4.59 8.23
N THR A 59 8.78 -4.06 7.03
CA THR A 59 8.96 -2.65 6.69
C THR A 59 7.73 -2.18 5.94
N ILE A 60 7.23 -1.00 6.31
CA ILE A 60 6.07 -0.38 5.70
C ILE A 60 6.47 1.01 5.24
N TYR A 61 6.33 1.28 3.94
CA TYR A 61 6.53 2.60 3.35
C TYR A 61 5.20 3.22 2.91
N ALA A 62 5.09 4.52 3.06
CA ALA A 62 4.05 5.34 2.44
C ALA A 62 4.65 6.68 2.00
N ALA A 63 4.03 7.34 1.01
CA ALA A 63 4.50 8.64 0.56
C ALA A 63 4.44 9.67 1.69
N THR A 64 5.41 10.58 1.72
CA THR A 64 5.38 11.70 2.67
C THR A 64 4.14 12.56 2.45
N ASP A 65 3.50 12.91 3.56
CA ASP A 65 2.35 13.80 3.60
C ASP A 65 2.66 15.09 4.37
N GLN A 66 3.95 15.33 4.67
CA GLN A 66 4.47 16.52 5.35
C GLN A 66 5.55 17.22 4.54
N GLY A 67 5.65 18.54 4.69
CA GLY A 67 6.66 19.36 4.02
C GLY A 67 6.28 19.80 2.60
N PRO A 68 7.22 20.40 1.84
CA PRO A 68 6.93 21.07 0.58
C PRO A 68 6.51 20.12 -0.56
N ASN A 69 6.92 18.85 -0.47
CA ASN A 69 6.60 17.82 -1.47
C ASN A 69 5.49 16.87 -0.99
N ALA A 70 4.74 17.26 0.03
CA ALA A 70 3.69 16.44 0.63
C ALA A 70 2.56 16.12 -0.35
N GLY A 71 2.30 14.84 -0.50
CA GLY A 71 1.13 14.30 -1.19
C GLY A 71 -0.14 14.36 -0.34
N ALA A 72 -1.11 13.52 -0.70
CA ALA A 72 -2.29 13.28 0.13
C ALA A 72 -1.97 12.39 1.34
N HIS A 73 -2.69 12.57 2.46
CA HIS A 73 -2.51 11.76 3.68
C HIS A 73 -2.86 10.28 3.46
N ARG A 74 -3.62 9.98 2.41
CA ARG A 74 -4.26 8.68 2.17
C ARG A 74 -3.28 7.52 2.21
N MET A 75 -2.09 7.65 1.63
CA MET A 75 -1.09 6.58 1.62
C MET A 75 -0.68 6.20 3.03
N ARG A 76 -0.29 7.18 3.86
CA ARG A 76 0.07 6.96 5.26
C ARG A 76 -1.13 6.46 6.07
N GLN A 77 -2.29 7.09 5.92
CA GLN A 77 -3.52 6.73 6.64
C GLN A 77 -3.94 5.28 6.36
N THR A 78 -3.76 4.80 5.13
CA THR A 78 -4.15 3.44 4.73
C THR A 78 -3.38 2.37 5.51
N VAL A 79 -2.08 2.55 5.72
CA VAL A 79 -1.23 1.55 6.39
C VAL A 79 -1.00 1.80 7.87
N THR A 80 -1.38 2.96 8.39
CA THR A 80 -1.19 3.30 9.81
C THR A 80 -1.87 2.30 10.77
N PRO A 81 -3.13 1.86 10.56
CA PRO A 81 -3.75 0.86 11.43
C PRO A 81 -2.99 -0.48 11.44
N LEU A 82 -2.49 -0.93 10.30
CA LEU A 82 -1.67 -2.14 10.19
C LEU A 82 -0.33 -1.98 10.93
N ALA A 83 0.37 -0.86 10.71
CA ALA A 83 1.64 -0.60 11.38
C ALA A 83 1.47 -0.58 12.90
N HIS A 84 0.43 0.09 13.40
CA HIS A 84 0.08 0.10 14.83
C HIS A 84 -0.21 -1.31 15.35
N HIS A 85 -1.00 -2.11 14.62
CA HIS A 85 -1.31 -3.49 14.99
C HIS A 85 -0.04 -4.36 15.15
N MET A 86 0.92 -4.20 14.25
CA MET A 86 2.15 -4.99 14.21
C MET A 86 3.29 -4.39 15.07
N GLY A 87 3.08 -3.24 15.71
CA GLY A 87 4.13 -2.51 16.44
C GLY A 87 5.25 -1.96 15.54
N LEU A 88 4.94 -1.69 14.27
CA LEU A 88 5.86 -1.15 13.27
C LEU A 88 5.66 0.36 13.12
N LYS A 89 6.68 1.04 12.59
CA LYS A 89 6.55 2.43 12.12
C LYS A 89 6.21 2.41 10.62
N VAL A 90 5.40 3.38 10.20
CA VAL A 90 5.28 3.73 8.78
C VAL A 90 6.45 4.65 8.45
N ASP A 91 7.27 4.23 7.51
CA ASP A 91 8.34 5.06 6.96
C ASP A 91 7.77 5.96 5.86
N THR A 92 7.94 7.27 6.05
CA THR A 92 7.44 8.32 5.15
C THR A 92 8.58 9.21 4.65
N GLU A 93 9.78 8.65 4.47
CA GLU A 93 10.96 9.39 4.02
C GLU A 93 10.82 9.90 2.58
N PHE A 94 10.11 9.16 1.72
CA PHE A 94 10.05 9.42 0.28
C PHE A 94 8.75 10.12 -0.14
N ALA A 95 8.84 11.13 -0.99
CA ALA A 95 7.71 11.77 -1.63
C ALA A 95 7.24 11.04 -2.90
N GLU A 96 6.03 11.38 -3.35
CA GLU A 96 5.61 11.12 -4.73
C GLU A 96 6.67 11.75 -5.65
N SER A 97 7.16 11.01 -6.67
CA SER A 97 8.34 11.32 -7.53
C SER A 97 9.72 10.82 -7.06
N GLU A 98 9.82 10.20 -5.88
CA GLU A 98 11.07 9.61 -5.38
C GLU A 98 11.08 8.07 -5.47
N GLU A 99 10.34 7.49 -6.42
CA GLU A 99 10.13 6.04 -6.55
C GLU A 99 11.45 5.27 -6.75
N ASP A 100 12.45 5.86 -7.41
CA ASP A 100 13.80 5.28 -7.55
C ASP A 100 14.52 5.10 -6.20
N ALA A 101 14.39 6.09 -5.31
CA ALA A 101 15.00 6.04 -3.98
C ALA A 101 14.25 5.06 -3.08
N LEU A 102 12.91 5.11 -3.12
CA LEU A 102 12.04 4.15 -2.45
C LEU A 102 12.33 2.70 -2.86
N ALA A 103 12.48 2.42 -4.16
CA ALA A 103 12.78 1.09 -4.65
C ALA A 103 14.13 0.57 -4.13
N LYS A 104 15.17 1.41 -4.13
CA LYS A 104 16.48 1.06 -3.55
C LYS A 104 16.39 0.75 -2.05
N ALA A 105 15.62 1.54 -1.30
CA ALA A 105 15.37 1.30 0.12
C ALA A 105 14.59 -0.01 0.36
N ALA A 106 13.56 -0.28 -0.45
CA ALA A 106 12.80 -1.52 -0.40
C ALA A 106 13.66 -2.76 -0.71
N LEU A 107 14.57 -2.68 -1.68
CA LEU A 107 15.50 -3.76 -2.02
C LEU A 107 16.57 -3.99 -0.97
N SER A 108 16.89 -2.97 -0.18
CA SER A 108 17.88 -3.04 0.91
C SER A 108 17.26 -3.49 2.24
N ALA A 109 15.92 -3.50 2.35
CA ALA A 109 15.22 -3.88 3.57
C ALA A 109 15.40 -5.37 3.92
N THR A 110 15.47 -5.66 5.22
CA THR A 110 15.57 -7.06 5.70
C THR A 110 14.18 -7.65 5.91
N GLY A 111 13.70 -8.39 4.90
CA GLY A 111 12.44 -9.13 4.94
C GLY A 111 11.33 -8.51 4.09
N PRO A 112 10.07 -9.00 4.22
CA PRO A 112 8.98 -8.54 3.37
C PRO A 112 8.66 -7.06 3.57
N VAL A 113 8.53 -6.34 2.45
CA VAL A 113 8.17 -4.90 2.43
C VAL A 113 6.74 -4.74 1.97
N LEU A 114 5.98 -3.86 2.62
CA LEU A 114 4.71 -3.34 2.14
C LEU A 114 4.89 -1.86 1.76
N ILE A 115 4.49 -1.50 0.55
CA ILE A 115 4.48 -0.11 0.06
C ILE A 115 3.02 0.29 -0.19
N CYS A 116 2.59 1.42 0.35
CA CYS A 116 1.30 2.03 0.01
C CYS A 116 1.50 3.34 -0.75
N TRP A 117 0.98 3.42 -1.98
CA TRP A 117 1.32 4.52 -2.89
C TRP A 117 0.14 5.10 -3.67
N GLU A 118 0.39 6.18 -4.43
CA GLU A 118 -0.54 6.72 -5.42
C GLU A 118 -0.60 5.82 -6.65
N HIS A 119 -1.80 5.48 -7.11
CA HIS A 119 -2.01 4.40 -8.07
C HIS A 119 -1.34 4.64 -9.44
N SER A 120 -1.27 5.90 -9.87
CA SER A 120 -0.66 6.31 -11.13
C SER A 120 0.87 6.25 -11.10
N ARG A 121 1.46 6.13 -9.91
CA ARG A 121 2.91 6.10 -9.67
C ARG A 121 3.43 4.71 -9.31
N ILE A 122 2.54 3.74 -9.05
CA ILE A 122 2.96 2.36 -8.80
C ILE A 122 3.76 1.77 -9.98
N PRO A 123 3.43 2.02 -11.25
CA PRO A 123 4.26 1.56 -12.38
C PRO A 123 5.70 2.07 -12.33
N ASP A 124 5.93 3.31 -11.85
CA ASP A 124 7.27 3.88 -11.67
C ASP A 124 8.07 3.09 -10.61
N ILE A 125 7.43 2.69 -9.50
CA ILE A 125 8.04 1.82 -8.48
C ILE A 125 8.39 0.45 -9.08
N VAL A 126 7.48 -0.14 -9.85
CA VAL A 126 7.69 -1.45 -10.49
C VAL A 126 8.86 -1.41 -11.47
N SER A 127 8.99 -0.32 -12.23
CA SER A 127 10.12 -0.07 -13.12
C SER A 127 11.43 0.07 -12.33
N ALA A 128 11.44 0.88 -11.27
CA ALA A 128 12.59 1.11 -10.41
C ALA A 128 13.07 -0.16 -9.68
N LEU A 129 12.15 -1.08 -9.35
CA LEU A 129 12.49 -2.40 -8.82
C LEU A 129 13.12 -3.34 -9.87
N GLY A 130 13.03 -2.99 -11.16
CA GLY A 130 13.42 -3.85 -12.28
C GLY A 130 12.41 -4.97 -12.54
N ALA A 131 11.15 -4.79 -12.12
CA ALA A 131 10.11 -5.83 -12.15
C ALA A 131 9.15 -5.72 -13.35
N SER A 132 9.32 -4.76 -14.28
CA SER A 132 8.43 -4.58 -15.43
C SER A 132 8.30 -5.82 -16.32
N GLY A 133 9.35 -6.65 -16.42
CA GLY A 133 9.33 -7.90 -17.19
C GLY A 133 8.62 -9.08 -16.53
N SER A 134 7.99 -8.89 -15.36
CA SER A 134 7.38 -9.98 -14.57
C SER A 134 5.97 -10.40 -15.03
N GLY A 135 5.41 -9.70 -16.02
CA GLY A 135 4.01 -9.90 -16.47
C GLY A 135 2.98 -9.10 -15.66
N VAL A 136 3.43 -8.15 -14.84
CA VAL A 136 2.59 -7.12 -14.21
C VAL A 136 1.91 -6.23 -15.27
N PRO A 137 0.65 -5.78 -15.05
CA PRO A 137 0.03 -4.78 -15.91
C PRO A 137 0.80 -3.45 -15.94
N ASP A 138 0.70 -2.73 -17.06
CA ASP A 138 1.36 -1.43 -17.24
C ASP A 138 0.78 -0.33 -16.33
N GLU A 139 -0.47 -0.47 -15.92
CA GLU A 139 -1.19 0.48 -15.07
C GLU A 139 -1.87 -0.23 -13.90
N TRP A 140 -1.98 0.47 -12.77
CA TRP A 140 -2.82 -0.01 -11.67
C TRP A 140 -4.30 0.12 -12.07
N PRO A 141 -5.10 -0.96 -12.03
CA PRO A 141 -6.50 -0.91 -12.44
C PRO A 141 -7.33 -0.04 -11.48
N ASP A 142 -8.51 0.42 -11.89
CA ASP A 142 -9.38 1.23 -11.01
C ASP A 142 -10.07 0.38 -9.90
N ARG A 143 -9.25 -0.13 -9.00
CA ARG A 143 -9.60 -0.99 -7.86
C ARG A 143 -8.76 -0.59 -6.66
N PHE A 144 -9.36 -0.56 -5.47
CA PHE A 144 -8.72 -0.21 -4.18
C PHE A 144 -8.33 -1.44 -3.35
N ASP A 145 -8.83 -2.60 -3.75
CA ASP A 145 -8.84 -3.86 -3.02
C ASP A 145 -7.84 -4.87 -3.61
N LEU A 146 -6.69 -4.38 -4.07
CA LEU A 146 -5.62 -5.21 -4.64
C LEU A 146 -4.34 -5.16 -3.82
N VAL A 147 -3.58 -6.24 -3.88
CA VAL A 147 -2.16 -6.31 -3.53
C VAL A 147 -1.40 -6.82 -4.74
N TRP A 148 -0.43 -6.03 -5.20
CA TRP A 148 0.57 -6.48 -6.14
C TRP A 148 1.75 -7.08 -5.38
N VAL A 149 1.93 -8.38 -5.53
CA VAL A 149 2.97 -9.16 -4.88
C VAL A 149 4.10 -9.38 -5.87
N PHE A 150 5.30 -8.95 -5.48
CA PHE A 150 6.53 -9.21 -6.21
C PHE A 150 7.46 -10.04 -5.34
N THR A 151 7.91 -11.17 -5.87
CA THR A 151 8.92 -12.02 -5.23
C THR A 151 10.16 -12.07 -6.11
N HIS A 152 11.33 -11.79 -5.52
CA HIS A 152 12.61 -11.88 -6.21
C HIS A 152 13.33 -13.17 -5.81
N ALA A 153 13.60 -14.04 -6.77
CA ALA A 153 14.33 -15.28 -6.55
C ALA A 153 15.25 -15.59 -7.72
N LYS A 154 16.50 -16.00 -7.44
CA LYS A 154 17.49 -16.40 -8.46
C LYS A 154 17.71 -15.36 -9.57
N GLY A 155 17.60 -14.07 -9.24
CA GLY A 155 17.82 -12.97 -10.17
C GLY A 155 16.64 -12.64 -11.09
N SER A 156 15.45 -13.19 -10.82
CA SER A 156 14.23 -12.82 -11.53
C SER A 156 13.09 -12.43 -10.60
N TRP A 157 12.24 -11.53 -11.08
CA TRP A 157 11.00 -11.14 -10.43
C TRP A 157 9.85 -12.01 -10.93
N ALA A 158 9.00 -12.44 -9.99
CA ALA A 158 7.68 -12.98 -10.29
C ALA A 158 6.59 -12.06 -9.73
N PHE A 159 5.51 -11.91 -10.49
CA PHE A 159 4.36 -11.10 -10.13
C PHE A 159 3.14 -11.98 -9.82
N ARG A 160 2.37 -11.57 -8.81
CA ARG A 160 1.03 -12.07 -8.52
C ARG A 160 0.15 -10.90 -8.08
N GLN A 161 -1.06 -10.84 -8.61
CA GLN A 161 -2.14 -10.04 -8.03
C GLN A 161 -2.89 -10.87 -6.99
N VAL A 162 -3.19 -10.27 -5.85
CA VAL A 162 -4.04 -10.83 -4.80
C VAL A 162 -5.16 -9.85 -4.52
N ASP A 163 -6.41 -10.30 -4.57
CA ASP A 163 -7.57 -9.51 -4.16
C ASP A 163 -7.66 -9.49 -2.62
N GLN A 164 -7.89 -8.32 -2.04
CA GLN A 164 -7.87 -8.12 -0.59
C GLN A 164 -9.08 -8.79 0.10
N HIS A 165 -10.26 -8.72 -0.52
CA HIS A 165 -11.55 -9.20 0.01
C HIS A 165 -11.81 -8.80 1.47
N LEU A 166 -11.52 -7.54 1.81
CA LEU A 166 -11.61 -7.03 3.18
C LEU A 166 -12.98 -6.43 3.49
N LEU A 167 -13.64 -5.86 2.49
CA LEU A 167 -14.91 -5.15 2.65
C LEU A 167 -16.03 -5.78 1.79
N PRO A 168 -17.31 -5.60 2.18
CA PRO A 168 -18.42 -5.98 1.33
C PRO A 168 -18.36 -5.28 -0.03
N GLY A 169 -18.44 -6.05 -1.12
CA GLY A 169 -18.36 -5.52 -2.48
C GLY A 169 -16.97 -5.56 -3.11
N ASP A 170 -15.92 -5.94 -2.35
CA ASP A 170 -14.62 -6.28 -2.92
C ASP A 170 -14.76 -7.43 -3.93
N ALA A 171 -14.04 -7.32 -5.04
CA ALA A 171 -14.15 -8.21 -6.20
C ALA A 171 -13.16 -9.37 -6.15
#